data_AF-A0A7C2UYZ5-F1
#
_entry.id   AF-A0A7C2UYZ5-F1
#
_cell.length_a   1.000
_cell.length_b   1.000
_cell.length_c   1.000
_cell.angle_alpha   90.00
_cell.angle_beta   90.00
_cell.angle_gamma   90.00
#
_symmetry.space_group_name_H-M   'P 1'
#
loop_
_entity.id
_entity.type
_entity.pdbx_description
1 polymer ?
#
loop_
_entity_poly.entity_id
_entity_poly.type
_entity_poly.pdbx_seq_one_letter_code
_entity_poly.pdbx_strand_id
1 'polypeptide(L)'
;MGLGNELDPKRDEIERLLRTAHIHQVRGEREKAKTLLQQALELDAENASVWELLGDYRREAGDWQGAHDAYKQAHELAPQNAAIERKYAEAVLQLTRQQEQYQQWERAIEGKGVGDGATLTRNPGLAFLLSLLMPGVGQLYNGQMVKGGIILGVMFVCVVVFMLTPGGSDFVYNLLAYLVNPARARGTMSSTQLLTAVVMFVVWVYAFIDAPLSAAARNRLL
;
A
#
# COMPACT_ATOMS: atom_id res chain seq x y z
N MET A 1 28.61 -33.87 -56.71
CA MET A 1 29.48 -32.69 -56.87
C MET A 1 28.60 -31.47 -57.07
N GLY A 2 28.68 -30.52 -56.14
CA GLY A 2 28.45 -29.08 -56.35
C GLY A 2 27.10 -28.62 -56.88
N LEU A 3 26.11 -28.47 -56.01
CA LEU A 3 25.11 -27.41 -56.18
C LEU A 3 25.14 -26.54 -54.92
N GLY A 4 25.94 -25.48 -55.05
CA GLY A 4 25.91 -24.22 -54.32
C GLY A 4 25.22 -24.23 -52.97
N ASN A 5 25.99 -24.55 -51.94
CA ASN A 5 25.85 -23.91 -50.63
C ASN A 5 26.29 -22.43 -50.78
N GLU A 6 25.64 -21.67 -51.68
CA GLU A 6 25.70 -20.21 -51.73
C GLU A 6 24.91 -19.71 -50.53
N LEU A 7 25.47 -19.95 -49.34
CA LEU A 7 25.08 -19.27 -48.13
C LEU A 7 25.23 -17.78 -48.42
N ASP A 8 24.12 -17.05 -48.34
CA ASP A 8 24.14 -15.60 -48.52
C ASP A 8 25.23 -15.03 -47.60
N PRO A 9 26.27 -14.36 -48.13
CA PRO A 9 27.38 -13.87 -47.33
C PRO A 9 26.90 -12.97 -46.18
N LYS A 10 25.75 -12.31 -46.33
CA LYS A 10 25.11 -11.53 -45.26
C LYS A 10 24.60 -12.41 -44.13
N ARG A 11 23.98 -13.56 -44.44
CA ARG A 11 23.46 -14.51 -43.45
C ARG A 11 24.60 -15.10 -42.60
N ASP A 12 25.71 -15.48 -43.24
CA ASP A 12 26.89 -15.99 -42.53
C ASP A 12 27.56 -14.90 -41.67
N GLU A 13 27.52 -13.65 -42.12
CA GLU A 13 27.98 -12.51 -41.33
C GLU A 13 27.10 -12.25 -40.11
N ILE A 14 25.77 -12.26 -40.27
CA ILE A 14 24.82 -12.14 -39.16
C ILE A 14 25.02 -13.26 -38.16
N GLU A 15 25.13 -14.51 -38.60
CA GLU A 15 25.33 -15.64 -37.68
C GLU A 15 26.64 -15.51 -36.89
N ARG A 16 27.71 -15.03 -37.52
CA ARG A 16 28.97 -14.72 -36.82
C ARG A 16 28.78 -13.60 -35.80
N LEU A 17 28.13 -12.49 -36.16
CA LEU A 17 27.85 -11.38 -35.25
C LEU A 17 27.03 -11.84 -34.04
N LEU A 18 25.99 -12.66 -34.26
CA LEU A 18 25.15 -13.21 -33.19
C LEU A 18 25.95 -14.12 -32.24
N ARG A 19 26.77 -15.02 -32.78
CA ARG A 19 27.63 -15.88 -31.96
C ARG A 19 28.62 -15.06 -31.12
N THR A 20 29.26 -14.05 -31.71
CA THR A 20 30.21 -13.18 -31.01
C THR A 20 29.50 -12.31 -29.97
N ALA A 21 28.32 -11.77 -30.28
CA ALA A 21 27.47 -11.03 -29.35
C ALA A 21 27.11 -11.87 -28.13
N HIS A 22 26.68 -13.12 -28.35
CA HIS A 22 26.35 -14.05 -27.26
C HIS A 22 27.55 -14.32 -26.35
N ILE A 23 28.74 -14.52 -26.91
CA ILE A 23 29.97 -14.72 -26.13
C ILE A 23 30.29 -13.48 -25.27
N HIS A 24 30.19 -12.28 -25.83
CA HIS A 24 30.41 -11.04 -25.07
C HIS A 24 29.37 -10.86 -23.97
N GLN A 25 28.12 -11.22 -24.23
CA GLN A 25 27.03 -11.18 -23.26
C GLN A 25 27.31 -12.12 -22.07
N VAL A 26 27.69 -13.38 -22.33
CA VAL A 26 28.07 -14.34 -21.29
C VAL A 26 29.29 -13.89 -20.49
N ARG A 27 30.21 -13.13 -21.11
CA ARG A 27 31.38 -12.53 -20.45
C ARG A 27 31.06 -11.26 -19.65
N GLY A 28 29.80 -10.80 -19.66
CA GLY A 28 29.38 -9.55 -19.01
C GLY A 28 29.78 -8.27 -19.76
N GLU A 29 30.33 -8.41 -20.98
CA GLU A 29 30.75 -7.29 -21.83
C GLU A 29 29.55 -6.68 -22.58
N ARG A 30 28.58 -6.15 -21.82
CA ARG A 30 27.26 -5.72 -22.31
C ARG A 30 27.30 -4.71 -23.47
N GLU A 31 28.21 -3.74 -23.45
CA GLU A 31 28.28 -2.72 -24.51
C GLU A 31 28.76 -3.29 -25.85
N LYS A 32 29.69 -4.25 -25.82
CA LYS A 32 30.15 -4.91 -27.04
C LYS A 32 29.07 -5.82 -27.62
N ALA A 33 28.37 -6.57 -26.76
CA ALA A 33 27.23 -7.40 -27.18
C ALA A 33 26.15 -6.54 -27.86
N LYS A 34 25.81 -5.39 -27.26
CA LYS A 34 24.85 -4.44 -27.83
C LYS A 34 25.28 -3.90 -29.20
N THR A 35 26.54 -3.51 -29.34
CA THR A 35 27.08 -2.98 -30.60
C THR A 35 27.00 -4.03 -31.70
N LEU A 36 27.35 -5.28 -31.39
CA LEU A 36 27.28 -6.40 -32.35
C LEU A 36 25.84 -6.76 -32.73
N LEU A 37 24.90 -6.71 -31.78
CA LEU A 37 23.48 -6.89 -32.06
C LEU A 37 22.90 -5.78 -32.95
N GLN A 38 23.33 -4.54 -32.75
CA GLN A 38 22.94 -3.41 -33.61
C GLN A 38 23.47 -3.59 -35.04
N GLN A 39 24.73 -4.01 -35.20
CA GLN A 39 25.28 -4.33 -36.52
C GLN A 39 24.52 -5.47 -37.19
N ALA A 40 24.15 -6.52 -36.45
CA ALA A 40 23.35 -7.62 -36.99
C ALA A 40 21.96 -7.14 -37.45
N LEU A 41 21.36 -6.19 -36.72
CA LEU A 41 20.07 -5.60 -37.07
C LEU A 41 20.16 -4.65 -38.29
N GLU A 42 21.27 -3.95 -38.46
CA GLU A 42 21.55 -3.12 -39.64
C GLU A 42 21.74 -3.96 -40.92
N LEU A 43 22.28 -5.17 -40.79
CA LEU A 43 22.45 -6.10 -41.91
C LEU A 43 21.12 -6.70 -42.36
N ASP A 44 20.28 -7.11 -41.41
CA ASP A 44 18.96 -7.69 -41.67
C ASP A 44 18.02 -7.48 -40.47
N ALA A 45 17.08 -6.55 -40.63
CA ALA A 45 16.09 -6.23 -39.62
C ALA A 45 14.92 -7.24 -39.58
N GLU A 46 14.81 -8.13 -40.57
CA GLU A 46 13.75 -9.16 -40.66
C GLU A 46 14.24 -10.53 -40.16
N ASN A 47 15.44 -10.59 -39.59
CA ASN A 47 15.99 -11.81 -39.05
C ASN A 47 15.46 -12.11 -37.64
N ALA A 48 14.62 -13.14 -37.52
CA ALA A 48 14.04 -13.56 -36.24
C ALA A 48 15.09 -13.88 -35.15
N SER A 49 16.25 -14.44 -35.53
CA SER A 49 17.32 -14.81 -34.58
C SER A 49 18.01 -13.58 -33.99
N VAL A 50 18.08 -12.46 -34.73
CA VAL A 50 18.62 -11.20 -34.20
C VAL A 50 17.70 -10.66 -33.11
N TRP A 51 16.39 -10.65 -33.37
CA TRP A 51 15.38 -10.22 -32.39
C TRP A 51 15.31 -11.14 -31.17
N GLU A 52 15.46 -12.45 -31.36
CA GLU A 52 15.56 -13.43 -30.27
C GLU A 52 16.74 -13.10 -29.34
N LEU A 53 17.93 -12.88 -29.90
CA LEU A 53 19.14 -12.61 -29.13
C LEU A 53 19.11 -11.22 -28.46
N LEU A 54 18.47 -10.24 -29.11
CA LEU A 54 18.20 -8.93 -28.50
C LEU A 54 17.25 -9.05 -27.31
N GLY A 55 16.23 -9.91 -27.41
CA GLY A 55 15.35 -10.25 -26.30
C GLY A 55 16.13 -10.86 -25.13
N ASP A 56 16.99 -11.84 -25.41
CA ASP A 56 17.85 -12.46 -24.39
C ASP A 56 18.77 -11.43 -23.70
N TYR A 57 19.38 -10.53 -24.49
CA TYR A 57 20.20 -9.44 -23.99
C TYR A 57 19.44 -8.52 -23.04
N ARG A 58 18.23 -8.08 -23.42
CA ARG A 58 17.39 -7.20 -22.59
C ARG A 58 16.87 -7.92 -21.34
N ARG A 59 16.52 -9.20 -21.47
CA ARG A 59 16.10 -10.06 -20.36
C ARG A 59 17.20 -10.13 -19.29
N GLU A 60 18.44 -10.35 -19.69
CA GLU A 60 19.58 -10.37 -18.76
C GLU A 60 19.92 -8.99 -18.18
N ALA A 61 19.56 -7.90 -18.85
CA ALA A 61 19.64 -6.55 -18.31
C ALA A 61 18.53 -6.24 -17.28
N GLY A 62 17.54 -7.12 -17.13
CA GLY A 62 16.34 -6.91 -16.30
C GLY A 62 15.27 -6.06 -16.97
N ASP A 63 15.47 -5.65 -18.23
CA ASP A 63 14.49 -4.94 -19.04
C ASP A 63 13.49 -5.94 -19.65
N TRP A 64 12.58 -6.44 -18.81
CA TRP A 64 11.56 -7.41 -19.21
C TRP A 64 10.59 -6.86 -20.25
N GLN A 65 10.33 -5.54 -20.23
CA GLN A 65 9.46 -4.89 -21.21
C GLN A 65 10.14 -4.87 -22.59
N GLY A 66 11.40 -4.43 -22.64
CA GLY A 66 12.15 -4.45 -23.87
C GLY A 66 12.43 -5.86 -24.40
N ALA A 67 12.57 -6.86 -23.51
CA ALA A 67 12.69 -8.26 -23.90
C ALA A 67 11.40 -8.80 -24.53
N HIS A 68 10.24 -8.49 -23.93
CA HIS A 68 8.94 -8.82 -24.50
C HIS A 68 8.78 -8.28 -25.92
N ASP A 69 9.10 -7.01 -26.14
CA ASP A 69 8.94 -6.38 -27.46
C ASP A 69 9.84 -7.03 -28.52
N ALA A 70 11.09 -7.37 -28.15
CA ALA A 70 12.01 -8.06 -29.04
C ALA A 70 11.55 -9.50 -29.34
N TYR A 71 11.11 -10.27 -28.34
CA TYR A 71 10.58 -11.61 -28.56
C TYR A 71 9.27 -11.60 -29.36
N LYS A 72 8.44 -10.56 -29.22
CA LYS A 72 7.25 -10.38 -30.03
C LYS A 72 7.62 -10.22 -31.51
N GLN A 73 8.58 -9.36 -31.83
CA GLN A 73 9.08 -9.21 -33.20
C GLN A 73 9.66 -10.52 -33.74
N ALA A 74 10.47 -11.22 -32.93
CA ALA A 74 11.01 -12.52 -33.30
C ALA A 74 9.90 -13.56 -33.59
N HIS A 75 8.82 -13.56 -32.80
CA HIS A 75 7.68 -14.45 -32.97
C HIS A 75 6.85 -14.11 -34.21
N GLU A 76 6.65 -12.82 -34.50
CA GLU A 76 5.96 -12.37 -35.72
C GLU A 76 6.72 -12.77 -36.99
N LEU A 77 8.06 -12.75 -36.96
CA LEU A 77 8.91 -13.17 -38.07
C LEU A 77 9.04 -14.69 -38.21
N ALA A 78 8.99 -15.44 -37.10
CA ALA A 78 9.11 -16.90 -37.07
C ALA A 78 8.05 -17.56 -36.16
N PRO A 79 6.76 -17.53 -36.55
CA PRO A 79 5.67 -17.98 -35.68
C PRO A 79 5.67 -19.48 -35.40
N GLN A 80 6.36 -20.28 -36.23
CA GLN A 80 6.47 -21.73 -36.05
C GLN A 80 7.66 -22.16 -35.18
N ASN A 81 8.47 -21.20 -34.71
CA ASN A 81 9.62 -21.50 -33.87
C ASN A 81 9.21 -21.61 -32.39
N ALA A 82 9.05 -22.84 -31.91
CA ALA A 82 8.69 -23.14 -30.53
C ALA A 82 9.66 -22.57 -29.48
N ALA A 83 10.94 -22.37 -29.82
CA ALA A 83 11.91 -21.78 -28.90
C ALA A 83 11.62 -20.30 -28.66
N ILE A 84 11.30 -19.56 -29.71
CA ILE A 84 10.93 -18.14 -29.65
C ILE A 84 9.57 -17.97 -28.97
N GLU A 85 8.59 -18.81 -29.32
CA GLU A 85 7.28 -18.80 -28.67
C GLU A 85 7.38 -18.98 -27.15
N ARG A 86 8.21 -19.93 -26.70
CA ARG A 86 8.45 -20.15 -25.27
C ARG A 86 9.08 -18.92 -24.59
N LYS A 87 10.06 -18.27 -25.23
CA LYS A 87 10.71 -17.06 -24.69
C LYS A 87 9.74 -15.88 -24.62
N TYR A 88 8.91 -15.71 -25.65
CA TYR A 88 7.85 -14.71 -25.66
C TYR A 88 6.85 -14.96 -24.52
N ALA A 89 6.36 -16.19 -24.36
CA ALA A 89 5.46 -16.56 -23.28
C ALA A 89 6.09 -16.34 -21.88
N GLU A 90 7.37 -16.66 -21.71
CA GLU A 90 8.11 -16.40 -20.46
C GLU A 90 8.14 -14.90 -20.13
N ALA A 91 8.44 -14.05 -21.12
CA ALA A 91 8.47 -12.60 -20.93
C ALA A 91 7.08 -12.03 -20.56
N VAL A 92 6.01 -12.51 -21.21
CA VAL A 92 4.63 -12.13 -20.88
C VAL A 92 4.30 -12.52 -19.43
N LEU A 93 4.58 -13.76 -19.03
CA LEU A 93 4.30 -14.22 -17.67
C LEU A 93 5.05 -13.41 -16.61
N GLN A 94 6.31 -13.07 -16.90
CA GLN A 94 7.13 -12.29 -15.98
C GLN A 94 6.60 -10.86 -15.81
N LEU A 95 6.18 -10.21 -16.91
CA LEU A 95 5.56 -8.88 -16.86
C LEU A 95 4.24 -8.90 -16.07
N THR A 96 3.39 -9.91 -16.30
CA THR A 96 2.14 -10.08 -15.54
C THR A 96 2.41 -10.24 -14.05
N ARG A 97 3.37 -11.11 -13.67
CA ARG A 97 3.76 -11.27 -12.26
C ARG A 97 4.27 -9.97 -11.66
N GLN A 98 5.06 -9.21 -12.40
CA GLN A 98 5.59 -7.94 -11.91
C GLN A 98 4.45 -6.94 -11.68
N GLN A 99 3.47 -6.87 -12.60
CA GLN A 99 2.27 -6.05 -12.42
C GLN A 99 1.42 -6.49 -11.23
N GLU A 100 1.19 -7.79 -11.04
CA GLU A 100 0.46 -8.31 -9.88
C GLU A 100 1.18 -7.97 -8.57
N GLN A 101 2.51 -8.11 -8.52
CA GLN A 101 3.33 -7.71 -7.37
C GLN A 101 3.23 -6.21 -7.11
N TYR A 102 3.28 -5.37 -8.16
CA TYR A 102 3.07 -3.93 -8.01
C TYR A 102 1.68 -3.61 -7.49
N GLN A 103 0.61 -4.22 -8.00
CA GLN A 103 -0.75 -4.02 -7.51
C GLN A 103 -0.93 -4.53 -6.07
N GLN A 104 -0.27 -5.62 -5.70
CA GLN A 104 -0.27 -6.11 -4.32
C GLN A 104 0.49 -5.17 -3.40
N TRP A 105 1.61 -4.62 -3.87
CA TRP A 105 2.40 -3.64 -3.13
C TRP A 105 1.67 -2.31 -3.00
N GLU A 106 1.00 -1.85 -4.05
CA GLU A 106 0.14 -0.67 -4.07
C GLU A 106 -1.02 -0.87 -3.10
N ARG A 107 -1.76 -1.98 -3.15
CA ARG A 107 -2.79 -2.30 -2.13
C ARG A 107 -2.23 -2.40 -0.72
N ALA A 108 -0.99 -2.89 -0.56
CA ALA A 108 -0.33 -2.90 0.74
C ALA A 108 0.06 -1.50 1.21
N ILE A 109 0.42 -0.60 0.29
CA ILE A 109 0.74 0.81 0.56
C ILE A 109 -0.53 1.62 0.77
N GLU A 110 -1.60 1.40 0.01
CA GLU A 110 -2.91 2.06 0.14
C GLU A 110 -3.69 1.53 1.36
N GLY A 111 -3.60 0.23 1.63
CA GLY A 111 -4.02 -0.34 2.91
C GLY A 111 -3.19 0.18 4.09
N LYS A 112 -1.97 0.67 3.81
CA LYS A 112 -1.12 1.46 4.72
C LYS A 112 -1.13 2.96 4.36
N GLY A 113 -2.18 3.42 3.68
CA GLY A 113 -2.17 4.65 2.89
C GLY A 113 -2.36 5.89 3.75
N VAL A 114 -1.28 6.65 3.89
CA VAL A 114 -1.23 8.13 3.79
C VAL A 114 -1.96 8.94 4.88
N GLY A 115 -2.63 8.31 5.84
CA GLY A 115 -3.16 8.96 7.04
C GLY A 115 -2.32 8.78 8.32
N ASP A 116 -1.31 7.90 8.29
CA ASP A 116 -0.54 7.56 9.47
C ASP A 116 0.83 8.27 9.47
N GLY A 117 0.83 9.49 10.00
CA GLY A 117 1.99 9.91 10.77
C GLY A 117 2.23 8.88 11.88
N ALA A 118 3.29 8.09 11.74
CA ALA A 118 3.76 7.12 12.73
C ALA A 118 2.70 6.10 13.22
N THR A 119 2.52 4.98 12.49
CA THR A 119 1.94 3.76 13.10
C THR A 119 2.95 3.13 14.06
N LEU A 120 3.08 3.72 15.25
CA LEU A 120 3.45 2.97 16.44
C LEU A 120 2.43 1.83 16.58
N THR A 121 2.90 0.60 16.76
CA THR A 121 2.06 -0.56 17.07
C THR A 121 1.07 -0.18 18.19
N ARG A 122 -0.22 -0.04 17.85
CA ARG A 122 -1.19 0.55 18.77
C ARG A 122 -1.65 -0.50 19.78
N ASN A 123 -1.21 -0.35 21.03
CA ASN A 123 -1.54 -1.26 22.11
C ASN A 123 -3.00 -1.05 22.54
N PRO A 124 -3.86 -2.09 22.53
CA PRO A 124 -5.25 -2.00 23.02
C PRO A 124 -5.35 -1.43 24.43
N GLY A 125 -4.36 -1.69 25.29
CA GLY A 125 -4.28 -1.13 26.63
C GLY A 125 -4.04 0.39 26.65
N LEU A 126 -3.30 0.92 25.68
CA LEU A 126 -3.10 2.37 25.56
C LEU A 126 -4.35 3.07 25.01
N ALA A 127 -5.04 2.46 24.04
CA ALA A 127 -6.35 2.95 23.58
C ALA A 127 -7.38 3.01 24.72
N PHE A 128 -7.34 2.01 25.60
CA PHE A 128 -8.15 1.97 26.82
C PHE A 128 -7.79 3.08 27.80
N LEU A 129 -6.50 3.26 28.14
CA LEU A 129 -6.04 4.32 29.04
C LEU A 129 -6.33 5.72 28.49
N LEU A 130 -6.19 5.94 27.19
CA LEU A 130 -6.49 7.21 26.54
C LEU A 130 -7.99 7.53 26.55
N SER A 131 -8.85 6.52 26.37
CA SER A 131 -10.31 6.66 26.51
C SER A 131 -10.73 6.95 27.94
N LEU A 132 -10.01 6.38 28.92
CA LEU A 132 -10.23 6.61 30.35
C LEU A 132 -9.87 8.04 30.74
N LEU A 133 -8.79 8.59 30.19
CA LEU A 133 -8.31 9.94 30.48
C LEU A 133 -9.21 11.02 29.86
N MET A 134 -9.62 10.84 28.60
CA MET A 134 -10.42 11.82 27.88
C MET A 134 -11.34 11.14 26.84
N PRO A 135 -12.66 11.31 26.95
CA PRO A 135 -13.61 10.74 25.99
C PRO A 135 -13.32 11.19 24.56
N GLY A 136 -13.38 10.28 23.61
CA GLY A 136 -13.14 10.58 22.18
C GLY A 136 -11.68 10.46 21.75
N VAL A 137 -10.71 10.58 22.67
CA VAL A 137 -9.26 10.47 22.35
C VAL A 137 -8.86 9.05 22.00
N GLY A 138 -9.47 8.03 22.62
CA GLY A 138 -9.24 6.64 22.23
C GLY A 138 -9.81 6.29 20.85
N GLN A 139 -10.95 6.89 20.46
CA GLN A 139 -11.52 6.74 19.12
C GLN A 139 -10.64 7.41 18.07
N LEU A 140 -10.06 8.58 18.38
CA LEU A 140 -9.04 9.23 17.56
C LEU A 140 -7.78 8.38 17.43
N TYR A 141 -7.31 7.80 18.54
CA TYR A 141 -6.16 6.87 18.55
C TYR A 141 -6.42 5.63 17.70
N ASN A 142 -7.66 5.14 17.63
CA ASN A 142 -8.04 4.02 16.76
C ASN A 142 -8.27 4.42 15.29
N GLY A 143 -8.07 5.69 14.93
CA GLY A 143 -8.25 6.22 13.57
C GLY A 143 -9.71 6.53 13.19
N GLN A 144 -10.65 6.47 14.14
CA GLN A 144 -12.07 6.78 13.91
C GLN A 144 -12.32 8.28 14.11
N MET A 145 -11.77 9.11 13.22
CA MET A 145 -11.79 10.58 13.34
C MET A 145 -13.21 11.16 13.46
N VAL A 146 -14.16 10.64 12.69
CA VAL A 146 -15.56 11.10 12.72
C VAL A 146 -16.21 10.83 14.08
N LYS A 147 -16.07 9.60 14.60
CA LYS A 147 -16.66 9.22 15.89
C LYS A 147 -15.99 9.92 17.06
N GLY A 148 -14.65 10.01 17.05
CA GLY A 148 -13.90 10.76 18.06
C GLY A 148 -14.28 12.24 18.07
N GLY A 149 -14.41 12.85 16.88
CA GLY A 149 -14.86 14.23 16.73
C GLY A 149 -16.28 14.48 17.24
N ILE A 150 -17.23 13.58 16.97
CA ILE A 150 -18.60 13.68 17.48
C ILE A 150 -18.63 13.59 19.01
N ILE A 151 -17.90 12.63 19.60
CA ILE A 151 -17.85 12.44 21.06
C ILE A 151 -17.23 13.67 21.73
N LEU A 152 -16.11 14.17 21.22
CA LEU A 152 -15.46 15.38 21.74
C LEU A 152 -16.36 16.62 21.60
N GLY A 153 -17.03 16.77 20.46
CA GLY A 153 -17.95 17.88 20.21
C GLY A 153 -19.13 17.88 21.18
N VAL A 154 -19.77 16.72 21.37
CA VAL A 154 -20.87 16.56 22.35
C VAL A 154 -20.38 16.86 23.76
N MET A 155 -19.22 16.32 24.16
CA MET A 155 -18.64 16.59 25.48
C MET A 155 -18.31 18.07 25.69
N PHE A 156 -17.75 18.74 24.68
CA PHE A 156 -17.44 20.16 24.75
C PHE A 156 -18.72 20.99 24.92
N VAL A 157 -19.76 20.72 24.13
CA VAL A 157 -21.06 21.41 24.25
C VAL A 157 -21.66 21.18 25.63
N CYS A 158 -21.65 19.95 26.14
CA CYS A 158 -22.16 19.66 27.48
C CYS A 158 -21.39 20.39 28.58
N VAL A 159 -20.05 20.47 28.48
CA VAL A 159 -19.22 21.22 29.44
C VAL A 159 -19.51 22.72 29.38
N VAL A 160 -19.67 23.29 28.19
CA VAL A 160 -20.03 24.70 28.03
C VAL A 160 -21.41 24.98 28.63
N VAL A 161 -22.42 24.15 28.34
CA VAL A 161 -23.76 24.29 28.92
C VAL A 161 -23.71 24.14 30.46
N PHE A 162 -22.91 23.22 30.96
CA PHE A 162 -22.73 22.99 32.39
C PHE A 162 -22.08 24.20 33.10
N MET A 163 -21.05 24.81 32.49
CA MET A 163 -20.36 25.99 33.01
C MET A 163 -21.20 27.27 32.94
N LEU A 164 -22.01 27.44 31.88
CA LEU A 164 -22.93 28.56 31.73
C LEU A 164 -24.13 28.47 32.67
N THR A 165 -24.42 27.28 33.21
CA THR A 165 -25.50 27.12 34.18
C THR A 165 -25.03 27.60 35.57
N PRO A 166 -25.72 28.58 36.19
CA PRO A 166 -25.36 29.06 37.53
C PRO A 166 -25.25 27.92 38.55
N GLY A 167 -24.18 27.91 39.34
CA GLY A 167 -23.92 26.87 40.35
C GLY A 167 -23.12 25.66 39.87
N GLY A 168 -22.59 25.66 38.64
CA GLY A 168 -21.77 24.56 38.11
C GLY A 168 -20.50 24.27 38.93
N SER A 169 -19.88 25.30 39.50
CA SER A 169 -18.70 25.17 40.38
C SER A 169 -19.01 24.43 41.69
N ASP A 170 -20.23 24.60 42.21
CA ASP A 170 -20.67 23.99 43.46
C ASP A 170 -21.33 22.62 43.24
N PHE A 171 -21.55 22.22 41.98
CA PHE A 171 -22.24 20.98 41.65
C PHE A 171 -21.59 19.75 42.27
N VAL A 172 -20.27 19.60 42.13
CA VAL A 172 -19.54 18.44 42.69
C VAL A 172 -19.65 18.40 44.21
N TYR A 173 -19.49 19.56 44.85
CA TYR A 173 -19.63 19.69 46.30
C TYR A 173 -21.06 19.34 46.76
N ASN A 174 -22.06 19.90 46.08
CA ASN A 174 -23.47 19.63 46.38
C ASN A 174 -23.82 18.16 46.13
N LEU A 175 -23.26 17.51 45.10
CA LEU A 175 -23.50 16.09 44.80
C LEU A 175 -22.99 15.20 45.93
N LEU A 176 -21.76 15.45 46.36
CA LEU A 176 -21.14 14.75 47.47
C LEU A 176 -21.85 15.05 48.80
N ALA A 177 -22.27 16.31 49.00
CA ALA A 177 -23.05 16.69 50.17
C ALA A 177 -24.38 15.95 50.23
N TYR A 178 -25.13 15.84 49.12
CA TYR A 178 -26.39 15.09 49.08
C TYR A 178 -26.22 13.59 49.40
N LEU A 179 -25.08 12.98 49.01
CA LEU A 179 -24.79 11.56 49.29
C LEU A 179 -24.39 11.29 50.74
N VAL A 180 -23.72 12.25 51.40
CA VAL A 180 -23.17 12.07 52.76
C VAL A 180 -24.06 12.69 53.83
N ASN A 181 -24.49 13.94 53.64
CA ASN A 181 -25.40 14.65 54.53
C ASN A 181 -26.07 15.85 53.82
N PRO A 182 -27.37 15.77 53.49
CA PRO A 182 -28.06 16.79 52.69
C PRO A 182 -28.12 18.16 53.39
N ALA A 183 -27.97 18.22 54.71
CA ALA A 183 -27.94 19.48 55.46
C ALA A 183 -26.67 20.33 55.22
N ARG A 184 -25.64 19.79 54.57
CA ARG A 184 -24.38 20.50 54.24
C ARG A 184 -24.34 21.07 52.81
N ALA A 185 -25.38 20.87 52.01
CA ALA A 185 -25.42 21.41 50.65
C ALA A 185 -25.44 22.95 50.69
N ARG A 186 -24.60 23.60 49.87
CA ARG A 186 -24.49 25.07 49.81
C ARG A 186 -25.52 25.71 48.87
N GLY A 187 -26.27 24.91 48.11
CA GLY A 187 -27.34 25.37 47.21
C GLY A 187 -28.13 24.23 46.57
N THR A 188 -29.10 24.57 45.73
CA THR A 188 -29.92 23.61 44.98
C THR A 188 -29.28 23.28 43.64
N MET A 189 -29.29 22.00 43.24
CA MET A 189 -28.86 21.58 41.91
C MET A 189 -29.91 21.95 40.88
N SER A 190 -29.50 22.61 39.79
CA SER A 190 -30.42 22.86 38.67
C SER A 190 -30.76 21.53 37.98
N SER A 191 -32.04 21.34 37.62
CA SER A 191 -32.47 20.18 36.84
C SER A 191 -31.71 20.06 35.51
N THR A 192 -31.28 21.19 34.94
CA THR A 192 -30.44 21.22 33.73
C THR A 192 -29.04 20.66 33.98
N GLN A 193 -28.42 20.93 35.14
CA GLN A 193 -27.11 20.39 35.52
C GLN A 193 -27.16 18.88 35.70
N LEU A 194 -28.18 18.38 36.40
CA LEU A 194 -28.39 16.94 36.57
C LEU A 194 -28.56 16.23 35.22
N LEU A 195 -29.38 16.79 34.33
CA LEU A 195 -29.58 16.22 32.99
C LEU A 195 -28.27 16.20 32.19
N THR A 196 -27.54 17.32 32.16
CA THR A 196 -26.25 17.38 31.45
C THR A 196 -25.20 16.44 32.04
N ALA A 197 -25.17 16.27 33.38
CA ALA A 197 -24.26 15.34 34.04
C ALA A 197 -24.57 13.89 33.68
N VAL A 198 -25.85 13.51 33.62
CA VAL A 198 -26.29 12.18 33.18
C VAL A 198 -25.90 11.94 31.72
N VAL A 199 -26.14 12.91 30.83
CA VAL A 199 -25.76 12.80 29.42
C VAL A 199 -24.24 12.64 29.27
N MET A 200 -23.44 13.45 29.96
CA MET A 200 -21.98 13.32 29.96
C MET A 200 -21.53 11.96 30.47
N PHE A 201 -22.17 11.43 31.53
CA PHE A 201 -21.84 10.12 32.07
C PHE A 201 -22.17 8.99 31.09
N VAL A 202 -23.33 9.03 30.44
CA VAL A 202 -23.73 8.02 29.44
C VAL A 202 -22.81 8.05 28.23
N VAL A 203 -22.48 9.24 27.72
CA VAL A 203 -21.53 9.41 26.61
C VAL A 203 -20.13 8.92 27.00
N TRP A 204 -19.69 9.19 28.23
CA TRP A 204 -18.44 8.70 28.78
C TRP A 204 -18.39 7.17 28.83
N VAL A 205 -19.44 6.52 29.36
CA VAL A 205 -19.55 5.05 29.41
C VAL A 205 -19.60 4.44 28.00
N TYR A 206 -20.36 5.04 27.08
CA TYR A 206 -20.41 4.59 25.69
C TYR A 206 -19.03 4.64 25.03
N ALA A 207 -18.33 5.78 25.16
CA ALA A 207 -16.99 5.95 24.61
C ALA A 207 -15.98 4.98 25.23
N PHE A 208 -16.13 4.69 26.53
CA PHE A 208 -15.30 3.75 27.26
C PHE A 208 -15.43 2.30 26.77
N ILE A 209 -16.64 1.87 26.40
CA ILE A 209 -16.90 0.50 25.92
C ILE A 209 -16.56 0.36 24.42
N ASP A 210 -16.91 1.34 23.60
CA ASP A 210 -16.75 1.27 22.14
C ASP A 210 -15.27 1.29 21.70
N ALA A 211 -14.42 2.08 22.36
CA ALA A 211 -12.99 2.20 22.01
C ALA A 211 -12.20 0.87 22.06
N PRO A 212 -12.23 0.07 23.14
CA PRO A 212 -11.51 -1.21 23.18
C PRO A 212 -12.14 -2.26 22.28
N LEU A 213 -13.48 -2.30 22.16
CA LEU A 213 -14.18 -3.25 21.31
C LEU A 213 -13.82 -3.05 19.84
N SER A 214 -13.77 -1.78 19.40
CA SER A 214 -13.41 -1.42 18.04
C SER A 214 -11.92 -1.61 17.73
N ALA A 215 -11.03 -1.41 18.70
CA ALA A 215 -9.62 -1.79 18.57
C ALA A 215 -9.45 -3.32 18.41
N ALA A 216 -10.16 -4.12 19.20
CA ALA A 216 -10.08 -5.57 19.17
C ALA A 216 -10.66 -6.19 17.87
N ALA A 217 -11.77 -5.64 17.36
CA ALA A 217 -12.36 -6.08 16.10
C ALA A 217 -11.42 -5.86 14.90
N ARG A 218 -10.67 -4.75 14.90
CA ARG A 218 -9.75 -4.42 13.80
C ARG A 218 -8.50 -5.29 13.78
N ASN A 219 -8.00 -5.69 14.95
CA ASN A 219 -6.88 -6.62 15.07
C ASN A 219 -7.22 -8.06 14.63
N ARG A 220 -8.50 -8.44 14.53
CA ARG A 220 -8.92 -9.75 14.00
C ARG A 220 -9.03 -9.78 12.47
N LEU A 221 -8.99 -8.62 11.82
CA LEU A 221 -9.09 -8.47 10.37
C LEU A 221 -7.73 -8.25 9.69
N LEU A 222 -6.66 -8.18 10.49
CA LEU A 222 -5.25 -8.16 10.09
C LEU A 222 -4.65 -9.55 10.30
#